data_AF-A0A1I4FXD6-F1
#
_entry.id   AF-A0A1I4FXD6-F1
#
_cell.length_a   1.000
_cell.length_b   1.000
_cell.length_c   1.000
_cell.angle_alpha   90.00
_cell.angle_beta   90.00
_cell.angle_gamma   90.00
#
_symmetry.space_group_name_H-M   'P 1'
#
loop_
_entity.id
_entity.type
_entity.pdbx_description
1 polymer ?
#
loop_
_entity_poly.entity_id
_entity_poly.type
_entity_poly.pdbx_seq_one_letter_code
_entity_poly.pdbx_strand_id
1 'polypeptide(L)'
;MRDASLDLARGRVAEAINTYRGQGRVLGTELKSQAIVNLIDDWNRDYDPEKSTLILAHLRRDVRSLNDLARGKLIERGFLETGHIFQTEEGVRRLPSAIRSSSSGTRILSA
;
A
#
# COMPACT_ATOMS: atom_id res chain seq x y z
N MET A 1 10.84 -0.58 16.84
CA MET A 1 10.25 -1.32 15.70
C MET A 1 10.41 -2.84 15.81
N ARG A 2 11.63 -3.40 15.89
CA ARG A 2 11.84 -4.87 15.88
C ARG A 2 11.09 -5.59 17.02
N ASP A 3 11.08 -5.04 18.23
CA ASP A 3 10.35 -5.61 19.36
C ASP A 3 8.83 -5.57 19.18
N ALA A 4 8.29 -4.45 18.68
CA ALA A 4 6.86 -4.34 18.35
C ALA A 4 6.44 -5.36 17.28
N SER A 5 7.30 -5.62 16.29
CA SER A 5 7.05 -6.65 15.28
C SER A 5 7.13 -8.07 15.88
N LEU A 6 8.03 -8.31 16.83
CA LEU A 6 8.11 -9.58 17.57
C LEU A 6 6.89 -9.81 18.47
N ASP A 7 6.39 -8.76 19.13
CA ASP A 7 5.16 -8.82 19.92
C ASP A 7 3.96 -9.18 19.05
N LEU A 8 3.84 -8.57 17.88
CA LEU A 8 2.79 -8.90 16.91
C LEU A 8 2.87 -10.37 16.46
N ALA A 9 4.08 -10.86 16.15
CA ALA A 9 4.31 -12.24 15.74
C ALA A 9 3.98 -13.26 16.84
N ARG A 10 4.06 -12.85 18.11
CA ARG A 10 3.73 -13.69 19.29
C ARG A 10 2.29 -13.54 19.75
N GLY A 11 1.45 -12.80 19.01
CA GLY A 11 0.04 -12.57 19.35
C GLY A 11 -0.19 -11.51 20.43
N ARG A 12 0.86 -10.79 20.87
CA ARG A 12 0.78 -9.67 21.81
C ARG A 12 0.43 -8.39 21.09
N VAL A 13 -0.80 -8.35 20.56
CA VAL A 13 -1.26 -7.26 19.68
C VAL A 13 -1.34 -5.93 20.42
N ALA A 14 -1.81 -5.92 21.67
CA ALA A 14 -1.99 -4.68 22.43
C ALA A 14 -0.64 -3.99 22.72
N GLU A 15 0.37 -4.76 23.12
CA GLU A 15 1.73 -4.30 23.38
C GLU A 15 2.42 -3.81 22.11
N ALA A 16 2.24 -4.53 21.00
CA ALA A 16 2.74 -4.11 19.70
C ALA A 16 2.13 -2.76 19.29
N ILE A 17 0.80 -2.63 19.36
CA ILE A 17 0.10 -1.39 18.98
C ILE A 17 0.49 -0.23 19.90
N ASN A 18 0.62 -0.43 21.21
CA ASN A 18 1.08 0.60 22.13
C ASN A 18 2.51 1.05 21.81
N THR A 19 3.40 0.12 21.49
CA THR A 19 4.77 0.44 21.09
C THR A 19 4.80 1.21 19.77
N TYR A 20 4.02 0.80 18.77
CA TYR A 20 3.89 1.55 17.52
C TYR A 20 3.33 2.96 17.76
N ARG A 21 2.31 3.10 18.63
CA ARG A 21 1.73 4.40 18.99
C ARG A 21 2.75 5.29 19.70
N GLY A 22 3.50 4.76 20.67
CA GLY A 22 4.56 5.49 21.38
C GLY A 22 5.69 5.97 20.46
N GLN A 23 5.88 5.34 19.30
CA GLN A 23 6.85 5.74 18.27
C GLN A 23 6.22 6.59 17.14
N GLY A 24 4.97 7.04 17.30
CA GLY A 24 4.27 7.83 16.27
C GLY A 24 3.96 7.06 14.98
N ARG A 25 3.96 5.72 15.02
CA ARG A 25 3.70 4.83 13.88
C ARG A 25 2.24 4.39 13.77
N VAL A 26 1.39 4.86 14.67
CA VAL A 26 -0.07 4.71 14.59
C VAL A 26 -0.67 6.09 14.40
N LEU A 27 -1.18 6.35 13.21
CA LEU A 27 -1.86 7.59 12.86
C LEU A 27 -3.37 7.30 12.77
N GLY A 28 -4.17 8.12 13.45
CA GLY A 28 -5.62 8.07 13.38
C GLY A 28 -6.14 9.33 12.69
N THR A 29 -7.17 9.16 11.87
CA THR A 29 -7.95 10.26 11.31
C THR A 29 -9.42 10.04 11.63
N GLU A 30 -10.20 11.11 11.71
CA GLU A 30 -11.64 11.03 12.02
C GLU A 30 -12.41 10.26 10.92
N LEU A 31 -12.03 10.48 9.66
CA LEU A 31 -12.65 9.85 8.51
C LEU A 31 -11.72 8.83 7.88
N LYS A 32 -12.28 7.68 7.51
CA LYS A 32 -11.56 6.64 6.77
C LYS A 32 -11.04 7.13 5.41
N SER A 33 -11.83 7.95 4.71
CA SER A 33 -11.40 8.56 3.45
C SER A 33 -10.13 9.38 3.64
N GLN A 34 -10.07 10.16 4.73
CA GLN A 34 -8.88 10.93 5.07
C GLN A 34 -7.69 10.02 5.41
N ALA A 35 -7.91 8.93 6.14
CA ALA A 35 -6.85 7.96 6.44
C ALA A 35 -6.21 7.40 5.17
N ILE A 36 -7.06 7.03 4.20
CA ILE A 36 -6.63 6.47 2.92
C ILE A 36 -5.80 7.49 2.13
N VAL A 37 -6.27 8.73 2.03
CA VAL A 37 -5.55 9.79 1.30
C VAL A 37 -4.20 10.09 1.97
N ASN A 38 -4.19 10.31 3.29
CA ASN A 38 -2.97 10.59 4.04
C ASN A 38 -1.95 9.45 3.91
N LEU A 39 -2.41 8.19 4.02
CA LEU A 39 -1.55 7.02 3.86
C LEU A 39 -0.87 6.98 2.48
N ILE A 40 -1.62 7.27 1.41
CA ILE A 40 -1.06 7.28 0.05
C ILE A 40 -0.11 8.46 -0.14
N ASP A 41 -0.42 9.63 0.40
CA ASP A 41 0.45 10.81 0.28
C ASP A 41 1.77 10.62 1.04
N ASP A 42 1.71 10.05 2.24
CA ASP A 42 2.90 9.71 3.03
C ASP A 42 3.75 8.65 2.32
N TRP A 43 3.12 7.57 1.84
CA TRP A 43 3.81 6.55 1.05
C TRP A 43 4.44 7.12 -0.21
N ASN A 44 3.72 7.97 -0.94
CA ASN A 44 4.20 8.57 -2.18
C ASN A 44 5.42 9.47 -1.91
N ARG A 45 5.43 10.22 -0.80
CA ARG A 45 6.57 11.06 -0.41
C ARG A 45 7.86 10.26 -0.22
N ASP A 46 7.75 9.10 0.41
CA ASP A 46 8.88 8.24 0.74
C ASP A 46 9.12 7.13 -0.31
N TYR A 47 8.42 7.18 -1.44
CA TYR A 47 8.49 6.16 -2.48
C TYR A 47 9.90 6.08 -3.09
N ASP A 48 10.47 4.88 -3.05
CA ASP A 48 11.77 4.54 -3.61
C ASP A 48 11.61 3.31 -4.52
N PRO A 49 11.87 3.41 -5.84
CA PRO A 49 11.69 2.30 -6.77
C PRO A 49 12.60 1.11 -6.48
N GLU A 50 13.72 1.31 -5.78
CA GLU A 50 14.64 0.22 -5.41
C GLU A 50 14.16 -0.57 -4.18
N LYS A 51 13.19 -0.03 -3.44
CA LYS A 51 12.66 -0.64 -2.21
C LYS A 51 11.25 -1.15 -2.41
N SER A 52 11.02 -2.38 -1.97
CA SER A 52 9.67 -2.93 -1.90
C SER A 52 8.91 -2.36 -0.71
N THR A 53 7.76 -1.75 -0.96
CA THR A 53 6.80 -1.33 0.08
C THR A 53 5.54 -2.19 -0.01
N LEU A 54 4.95 -2.49 1.16
CA LEU A 54 3.70 -3.25 1.27
C LEU A 54 2.67 -2.41 2.05
N ILE A 55 1.49 -2.22 1.46
CA ILE A 55 0.33 -1.60 2.09
C ILE A 55 -0.73 -2.69 2.27
N LEU A 56 -1.32 -2.79 3.46
CA LEU A 56 -2.30 -3.81 3.80
C LEU A 56 -3.62 -3.18 4.20
N ALA A 57 -4.73 -3.79 3.76
CA ALA A 57 -6.07 -3.45 4.20
C ALA A 57 -6.91 -4.72 4.31
N HIS A 58 -7.84 -4.73 5.27
CA HIS A 58 -8.65 -5.92 5.52
C HIS A 58 -9.73 -6.15 4.45
N LEU A 59 -10.26 -5.08 3.83
CA LEU A 59 -11.36 -5.21 2.87
C LEU A 59 -10.88 -5.05 1.44
N ARG A 60 -11.35 -5.94 0.55
CA ARG A 60 -11.05 -5.91 -0.89
C ARG A 60 -11.37 -4.56 -1.55
N ARG A 61 -12.46 -3.90 -1.15
CA ARG A 61 -12.81 -2.56 -1.66
C ARG A 61 -11.77 -1.51 -1.28
N ASP A 62 -11.20 -1.60 -0.08
CA ASP A 62 -10.18 -0.66 0.37
C ASP A 62 -8.85 -0.94 -0.34
N VAL A 63 -8.50 -2.22 -0.52
CA VAL A 63 -7.34 -2.63 -1.32
C VAL A 63 -7.44 -2.08 -2.74
N ARG A 64 -8.62 -2.13 -3.36
CA ARG A 64 -8.86 -1.55 -4.68
C ARG A 64 -8.64 -0.05 -4.67
N SER A 65 -9.28 0.69 -3.76
CA SER A 65 -9.12 2.14 -3.64
C SER A 65 -7.66 2.55 -3.42
N LEU A 66 -6.93 1.84 -2.55
CA LEU A 66 -5.52 2.09 -2.28
C LEU A 66 -4.65 1.85 -3.52
N ASN A 67 -4.89 0.76 -4.26
CA ASN A 67 -4.16 0.48 -5.49
C ASN A 67 -4.42 1.52 -6.58
N ASP A 68 -5.67 1.95 -6.74
CA ASP A 68 -6.04 2.92 -7.77
C ASP A 68 -5.39 4.29 -7.48
N LEU A 69 -5.41 4.73 -6.22
CA LEU A 69 -4.73 5.96 -5.78
C LEU A 69 -3.21 5.86 -5.92
N ALA A 70 -2.60 4.77 -5.45
CA ALA A 70 -1.15 4.55 -5.53
C ALA A 70 -0.66 4.56 -6.98
N ARG A 71 -1.37 3.86 -7.88
CA ARG A 71 -1.04 3.85 -9.31
C ARG A 71 -1.21 5.22 -9.94
N GLY A 72 -2.26 5.97 -9.57
CA GLY A 72 -2.44 7.36 -10.00
C GLY A 72 -1.20 8.20 -9.72
N LYS A 73 -0.68 8.14 -8.48
CA LYS A 73 0.55 8.86 -8.09
C LYS A 73 1.78 8.44 -8.89
N LEU A 74 1.93 7.14 -9.18
CA LEU A 74 3.07 6.65 -9.97
C LEU A 74 2.99 7.07 -11.44
N ILE A 75 1.79 7.10 -12.02
CA ILE A 75 1.57 7.62 -13.39
C ILE A 75 1.86 9.13 -13.44
N GLU A 76 1.37 9.90 -12.45
CA GLU A 76 1.64 11.34 -12.33
C GLU A 76 3.14 11.65 -12.28
N ARG A 77 3.94 10.77 -11.66
CA ARG A 77 5.41 10.89 -11.58
C ARG A 77 6.15 10.30 -12.79
N GLY A 78 5.44 9.68 -13.73
CA GLY A 78 6.04 9.04 -14.91
C GLY A 78 6.75 7.72 -14.63
N PHE A 79 6.55 7.11 -13.45
CA PHE A 79 7.10 5.78 -13.12
C PHE A 79 6.31 4.64 -13.77
N LEU A 80 5.05 4.88 -14.13
CA LEU A 80 4.19 3.92 -14.82
C LEU A 80 3.57 4.57 -16.06
N GLU A 81 3.51 3.82 -17.16
CA GLU A 81 2.70 4.18 -18.31
C GLU A 81 1.23 3.80 -18.08
N THR A 82 0.31 4.51 -18.75
CA THR A 82 -1.13 4.26 -18.67
C THR A 82 -1.47 2.90 -19.32
N GLY A 83 -1.54 1.82 -18.53
CA GLY A 83 -1.82 0.47 -19.03
C GLY A 83 -3.22 0.28 -19.63
N HIS A 84 -3.30 -0.53 -20.70
CA HIS A 84 -4.51 -0.87 -21.45
C HIS A 84 -5.53 -1.71 -20.63
N ILE A 85 -6.81 -1.51 -20.94
CA ILE A 85 -7.97 -2.15 -20.31
C ILE A 85 -8.20 -3.52 -20.98
N PHE A 86 -8.14 -4.63 -20.24
CA PHE A 86 -8.53 -5.96 -20.73
C PHE A 86 -9.52 -6.64 -19.77
N GLN A 87 -10.46 -7.42 -20.32
CA GLN A 87 -11.44 -8.18 -19.52
C GLN A 87 -10.94 -9.59 -19.23
N THR A 88 -11.02 -10.01 -17.97
CA THR A 88 -10.88 -11.40 -17.52
C THR A 88 -12.22 -11.92 -17.02
N GLU A 89 -12.38 -13.24 -16.83
CA GLU A 89 -13.67 -13.89 -16.52
C GLU A 89 -14.37 -13.42 -15.21
N GLU A 90 -13.70 -12.66 -14.34
CA GLU A 90 -14.28 -11.95 -13.17
C GLU A 90 -14.50 -10.42 -13.38
N GLY A 91 -14.43 -9.93 -14.62
CA GLY A 91 -14.59 -8.52 -14.97
C GLY A 91 -13.30 -7.78 -15.31
N VAL A 92 -13.46 -6.51 -15.70
CA VAL A 92 -12.42 -5.61 -16.25
C VAL A 92 -11.21 -5.47 -15.31
N ARG A 93 -10.02 -5.88 -15.76
CA ARG A 93 -8.75 -5.73 -15.03
C ARG A 93 -7.78 -4.84 -15.82
N ARG A 94 -7.07 -3.95 -15.13
CA ARG A 94 -5.98 -3.15 -15.70
C ARG A 94 -4.66 -3.81 -15.33
N LEU A 95 -3.91 -4.30 -16.32
CA LEU A 95 -2.53 -4.76 -16.14
C LEU A 95 -1.58 -3.62 -16.52
N PRO A 96 -0.48 -3.38 -15.78
CA PRO A 96 0.56 -2.46 -16.21
C PRO A 96 1.20 -2.97 -17.51
N SER A 97 1.51 -2.06 -18.44
CA SER A 97 2.39 -2.36 -19.57
C SER A 97 3.75 -2.83 -19.04
N ALA A 98 4.33 -3.78 -19.76
CA ALA A 98 5.49 -4.56 -19.36
C ALA A 98 6.59 -3.71 -18.68
N ILE A 99 6.88 -4.08 -17.44
CA ILE A 99 8.07 -3.63 -16.70
C ILE A 99 9.27 -3.95 -17.58
N ARG A 100 10.07 -2.95 -17.95
CA ARG A 100 11.44 -3.17 -18.41
C ARG A 100 12.15 -3.94 -17.30
N SER A 101 12.31 -5.25 -17.50
CA SER A 101 13.11 -6.20 -16.73
C SER A 101 13.96 -5.57 -15.61
N SER A 102 13.39 -5.47 -14.40
CA SER A 102 14.10 -5.60 -13.12
C SER A 102 13.06 -5.86 -12.03
N SER A 103 13.26 -6.92 -11.26
CA SER A 103 12.25 -7.64 -10.49
C SER A 103 11.92 -7.03 -9.11
N SER A 104 11.70 -5.72 -9.00
CA SER A 104 11.44 -5.08 -7.70
C SER A 104 10.35 -4.02 -7.85
N GLY A 105 9.09 -4.39 -7.62
CA GLY A 105 7.95 -3.49 -7.75
C GLY A 105 6.94 -3.76 -6.65
N THR A 106 6.73 -2.77 -5.79
CA THR A 106 5.68 -2.64 -4.75
C THR A 106 4.50 -3.61 -4.97
N ARG A 107 4.42 -4.66 -4.14
CA ARG A 107 3.30 -5.61 -4.12
C ARG A 107 2.35 -5.20 -3.01
N ILE A 108 1.18 -4.68 -3.36
CA ILE A 108 0.06 -4.48 -2.43
C ILE A 108 -0.74 -5.77 -2.43
N LEU A 109 -0.47 -6.65 -1.46
CA LEU A 109 -1.09 -7.97 -1.34
C LEU A 109 -2.38 -7.88 -0.53
N SER A 110 -3.45 -8.51 -1.03
CA SER A 110 -4.63 -8.82 -0.23
C SER A 110 -4.28 -9.89 0.80
N ALA A 111 -4.69 -9.71 2.06
CA ALA A 111 -4.84 -10.82 3.02
C ALA A 111 -6.09 -11.64 2.69
#